data_AF-S8GPJ8-F1
#
_entry.id   AF-S8GPJ8-F1
#
_cell.length_a   1.000
_cell.length_b   1.000
_cell.length_c   1.000
_cell.angle_alpha   90.00
_cell.angle_beta   90.00
_cell.angle_gamma   90.00
#
_symmetry.space_group_name_H-M   'P 1'
#
loop_
_entity.id
_entity.type
_entity.pdbx_description
1 polymer ?
#
loop_
_entity_poly.entity_id
_entity_poly.type
_entity_poly.pdbx_seq_one_letter_code
_entity_poly.pdbx_strand_id
1 'polypeptide(L)'
;MGVLMLLLITITGIAAVSGYIHERQINRKIASGEGTKVPDIIVEQEECNACRPAAGTTGCGLDCILQKATTAVIYYDDEELDRFKERPSDSYTEEEIAEFREILYTCPESDVPGWNRSLELRGIHVPDQLKDELYLLINDQTKR
;
A
#
# COMPACT_ATOMS: atom_id res chain seq x y z
N MET A 1 -20.50 12.10 33.10
CA MET A 1 -19.13 12.09 33.66
C MET A 1 -18.39 10.78 33.39
N GLY A 2 -18.97 9.60 33.65
CA GLY A 2 -18.30 8.31 33.38
C GLY A 2 -18.02 8.00 31.90
N VAL A 3 -18.97 8.26 31.00
CA VAL A 3 -18.81 7.98 29.56
C VAL A 3 -17.73 8.87 28.92
N LEU A 4 -17.63 10.13 29.37
CA LEU A 4 -16.60 11.06 28.88
C LEU A 4 -15.19 10.59 29.27
N MET A 5 -15.03 10.04 30.48
CA MET A 5 -13.75 9.50 30.95
C MET A 5 -13.33 8.24 30.17
N LEU A 6 -14.27 7.36 29.82
CA LEU A 6 -13.98 6.18 29.01
C LEU A 6 -13.49 6.53 27.60
N LEU A 7 -14.13 7.52 26.94
CA LEU A 7 -13.71 7.98 25.62
C LEU A 7 -12.29 8.57 25.63
N LEU A 8 -11.97 9.40 26.64
CA LEU A 8 -10.64 9.99 26.77
C LEU A 8 -9.56 8.93 27.01
N ILE A 9 -9.85 7.90 27.79
CA ILE A 9 -8.92 6.79 28.04
C ILE A 9 -8.67 5.99 26.76
N THR A 10 -9.71 5.72 25.96
CA THR A 10 -9.54 4.99 24.69
C THR A 10 -8.67 5.74 23.68
N ILE A 11 -8.89 7.05 23.51
CA ILE A 11 -8.11 7.87 22.56
C ILE A 11 -6.64 7.95 22.98
N THR A 12 -6.40 8.16 24.28
CA THR A 12 -5.02 8.26 24.80
C THR A 12 -4.29 6.91 24.75
N GLY A 13 -5.02 5.81 24.96
CA GLY A 13 -4.49 4.45 24.82
C GLY A 13 -4.06 4.14 23.39
N ILE A 14 -4.88 4.48 22.39
CA ILE A 14 -4.56 4.27 20.97
C ILE A 14 -3.34 5.10 20.55
N ALA A 15 -3.25 6.37 20.98
CA ALA A 15 -2.09 7.22 20.70
C ALA A 15 -0.79 6.65 21.29
N ALA A 16 -0.82 6.16 22.53
CA ALA A 16 0.35 5.57 23.18
C ALA A 16 0.79 4.25 22.50
N VAL A 17 -0.17 3.41 22.09
CA VAL A 17 0.12 2.17 21.36
C VAL A 17 0.69 2.48 19.98
N SER A 18 0.12 3.43 19.24
CA SER A 18 0.62 3.83 17.91
C SER A 18 2.06 4.38 17.96
N GLY A 19 2.38 5.24 18.94
CA GLY A 19 3.72 5.75 19.15
C GLY A 19 4.72 4.65 19.54
N TYR A 20 4.29 3.73 20.40
CA TYR A 20 5.10 2.58 20.80
C TYR A 20 5.38 1.63 19.62
N ILE A 21 4.40 1.39 18.74
CA ILE A 21 4.58 0.58 17.54
C ILE A 21 5.51 1.27 16.56
N HIS A 22 5.32 2.56 16.29
CA HIS A 22 6.18 3.33 15.37
C HIS A 22 7.64 3.33 15.81
N GLU A 23 7.90 3.63 17.09
CA GLU A 23 9.25 3.64 17.64
C GLU A 23 9.90 2.25 17.61
N ARG A 24 9.09 1.20 17.83
CA ARG A 24 9.57 -0.19 17.76
C ARG A 24 9.80 -0.68 16.34
N GLN A 25 9.04 -0.20 15.35
CA GLN A 25 9.25 -0.52 13.93
C GLN A 25 10.47 0.21 13.36
N ILE A 26 10.66 1.50 13.67
CA ILE A 26 11.84 2.26 13.27
C ILE A 26 13.11 1.64 13.88
N ASN A 27 13.06 1.29 15.18
CA ASN A 27 14.18 0.61 15.83
C ASN A 27 14.39 -0.82 15.32
N ARG A 28 13.36 -1.54 14.88
CA ARG A 28 13.50 -2.82 14.19
C ARG A 28 14.22 -2.68 12.85
N LYS A 29 13.89 -1.65 12.05
CA LYS A 29 14.57 -1.35 10.77
C LYS A 29 16.07 -1.07 10.96
N ILE A 30 16.46 -0.50 12.11
CA ILE A 30 17.87 -0.19 12.44
C ILE A 30 18.59 -1.39 13.11
N ALA A 31 17.94 -2.08 14.05
CA ALA A 31 18.53 -3.19 14.81
C ALA A 31 18.58 -4.52 14.03
N SER A 32 17.72 -4.69 13.03
CA SER A 32 17.74 -5.87 12.16
C SER A 32 18.97 -5.91 11.25
N GLY A 33 19.75 -4.82 11.14
CA GLY A 33 20.89 -4.78 10.22
C GLY A 33 20.51 -5.19 8.79
N GLU A 34 19.23 -5.04 8.43
CA GLU A 34 18.63 -5.51 7.18
C GLU A 34 18.40 -4.30 6.28
N GLY A 35 19.51 -3.64 5.95
CA GLY A 35 19.75 -3.46 4.53
C GLY A 35 20.01 -4.84 3.95
N THR A 36 19.20 -5.21 2.96
CA THR A 36 19.41 -6.34 2.04
C THR A 36 18.88 -7.69 2.50
N LYS A 37 17.68 -8.03 2.01
CA LYS A 37 17.59 -8.99 0.89
C LYS A 37 16.64 -8.43 -0.17
N VAL A 38 17.16 -7.48 -0.94
CA VAL A 38 16.87 -7.48 -2.39
C VAL A 38 17.18 -8.92 -2.80
N PRO A 39 16.22 -9.74 -3.28
CA PRO A 39 16.66 -10.94 -3.96
C PRO A 39 17.61 -10.44 -5.04
N ASP A 40 18.78 -11.07 -5.17
CA ASP A 40 19.70 -10.85 -6.29
C ASP A 40 18.97 -11.25 -7.59
N ILE A 41 18.01 -10.43 -7.97
CA ILE A 41 17.46 -10.28 -9.27
C ILE A 41 17.91 -8.88 -9.56
N ILE A 42 18.86 -8.79 -10.47
CA ILE A 42 19.21 -7.57 -11.18
C ILE A 42 17.89 -6.86 -11.44
N VAL A 43 17.56 -5.87 -10.59
CA VAL A 43 16.59 -4.85 -10.96
C VAL A 43 17.40 -4.00 -11.92
N GLU A 44 17.59 -4.54 -13.12
CA GLU A 44 17.57 -3.69 -14.29
C GLU A 44 16.22 -3.01 -14.18
N GLN A 45 16.24 -1.84 -13.54
CA GLN A 45 15.37 -0.75 -13.92
C GLN A 45 15.70 -0.46 -15.39
N GLU A 46 15.39 -1.40 -16.29
CA GLU A 46 14.85 -1.01 -17.58
C GLU A 46 13.48 -0.43 -17.25
N GLU A 47 13.53 0.81 -16.73
CA GLU A 47 12.49 1.76 -16.98
C GLU A 47 12.12 1.58 -18.45
N CYS A 48 10.83 1.47 -18.79
CA CYS A 48 10.35 1.48 -20.17
C CYS A 48 10.65 2.85 -20.87
N ASN A 49 11.81 3.45 -20.60
CA ASN A 49 12.37 4.67 -21.14
C ASN A 49 13.00 4.44 -22.52
N ALA A 50 13.07 3.19 -22.99
CA ALA A 50 13.60 2.84 -24.31
C ALA A 50 12.55 2.74 -25.44
N CYS A 51 11.26 2.98 -25.20
CA CYS A 51 10.30 3.10 -26.32
C CYS A 51 10.38 4.52 -26.94
N ARG A 52 11.55 4.93 -27.48
CA ARG A 52 11.60 5.99 -28.49
C ARG A 52 10.95 5.43 -29.75
N PRO A 53 10.02 6.14 -30.42
CA PRO A 53 9.35 5.63 -31.62
C PRO A 53 10.32 5.57 -32.79
N ALA A 54 11.15 4.52 -32.84
CA ALA A 54 11.91 4.16 -34.01
C ALA A 54 11.10 3.09 -34.75
N ALA A 55 10.41 3.54 -35.79
CA ALA A 55 9.86 2.78 -36.91
C ALA A 55 9.73 1.24 -36.73
N GLY A 56 8.50 0.79 -36.46
CA GLY A 56 8.02 -0.48 -37.01
C GLY A 56 7.93 -1.71 -36.11
N THR A 57 8.14 -1.62 -34.79
CA THR A 57 7.92 -2.77 -33.90
C THR A 57 6.57 -2.68 -33.17
N THR A 58 5.59 -3.45 -33.64
CA THR A 58 4.25 -3.63 -33.04
C THR A 58 4.28 -4.38 -31.68
N GLY A 59 5.48 -4.59 -31.09
CA GLY A 59 5.71 -5.41 -29.89
C GLY A 59 5.97 -4.65 -28.57
N CYS A 60 6.36 -3.36 -28.59
CA CYS A 60 6.76 -2.61 -27.36
C CYS A 60 5.62 -2.54 -26.31
N GLY A 61 4.35 -2.64 -26.74
CA GLY A 61 3.20 -2.50 -25.86
C GLY A 61 2.91 -3.72 -24.99
N LEU A 62 3.06 -4.94 -25.53
CA LEU A 62 2.66 -6.15 -24.81
C LEU A 62 3.71 -6.54 -23.74
N ASP A 63 4.99 -6.37 -24.06
CA ASP A 63 6.08 -6.76 -23.17
C ASP A 63 6.20 -5.83 -21.93
N CYS A 64 5.98 -4.51 -22.07
CA CYS A 64 5.92 -3.60 -20.91
C CYS A 64 4.68 -3.88 -20.01
N ILE A 65 3.54 -4.30 -20.58
CA ILE A 65 2.36 -4.69 -19.79
C ILE A 65 2.67 -5.96 -18.98
N LEU A 66 3.31 -6.94 -19.62
CA LEU A 66 3.74 -8.18 -18.97
C LEU A 66 4.77 -7.91 -17.87
N GLN A 67 5.74 -7.02 -18.09
CA GLN A 67 6.77 -6.71 -17.11
C GLN A 67 6.20 -6.04 -15.84
N LYS A 68 5.24 -5.11 -15.99
CA LYS A 68 4.46 -4.55 -14.86
C LYS A 68 3.61 -5.59 -14.14
N ALA A 69 3.18 -6.63 -14.82
CA ALA A 69 2.47 -7.76 -14.22
C ALA A 69 3.41 -8.72 -13.47
N THR A 70 4.71 -8.76 -13.83
CA THR A 70 5.71 -9.62 -13.19
C THR A 70 6.45 -8.98 -12.01
N THR A 71 6.17 -7.72 -11.68
CA THR A 71 6.75 -7.10 -10.48
C THR A 71 6.35 -7.88 -9.23
N ALA A 72 7.34 -8.30 -8.44
CA ALA A 72 7.12 -9.04 -7.20
C ALA A 72 6.21 -8.24 -6.24
N VAL A 73 5.37 -8.95 -5.48
CA VAL A 73 4.49 -8.35 -4.49
C VAL A 73 5.33 -7.79 -3.34
N ILE A 74 5.25 -6.48 -3.13
CA ILE A 74 5.81 -5.80 -1.95
C ILE A 74 4.73 -5.79 -0.88
N TYR A 75 5.04 -6.33 0.29
CA TYR A 75 4.13 -6.35 1.44
C TYR A 75 4.29 -5.10 2.30
N TYR A 76 3.17 -4.61 2.82
CA TYR A 76 3.09 -3.49 3.75
C TYR A 76 2.57 -4.00 5.11
N ASP A 77 2.43 -3.12 6.10
CA ASP A 77 1.87 -3.45 7.42
C ASP A 77 0.34 -3.56 7.35
N ASP A 78 -0.15 -4.41 6.44
CA ASP A 78 -1.55 -4.51 6.04
C ASP A 78 -2.00 -5.97 5.81
N GLU A 79 -1.26 -6.93 6.36
CA GLU A 79 -1.54 -8.37 6.22
C GLU A 79 -2.92 -8.77 6.78
N GLU A 80 -3.47 -7.99 7.71
CA GLU A 80 -4.83 -8.21 8.24
C GLU A 80 -5.92 -8.11 7.17
N LEU A 81 -5.62 -7.41 6.05
CA LEU A 81 -6.51 -7.30 4.90
C LEU A 81 -6.50 -8.55 4.01
N ASP A 82 -5.54 -9.47 4.19
CA ASP A 82 -5.48 -10.71 3.39
C ASP A 82 -6.70 -11.62 3.58
N ARG A 83 -7.45 -11.44 4.67
CA ARG A 83 -8.73 -12.14 4.89
C ARG A 83 -9.84 -11.69 3.93
N PHE A 84 -9.64 -10.57 3.23
CA PHE A 84 -10.58 -10.00 2.27
C PHE A 84 -10.28 -10.35 0.81
N LYS A 85 -9.36 -11.30 0.57
CA LYS A 85 -9.05 -11.79 -0.78
C LYS A 85 -10.31 -12.25 -1.52
N GLU A 86 -10.37 -11.92 -2.80
CA GLU A 86 -11.45 -12.27 -3.74
C GLU A 86 -12.84 -11.73 -3.34
N ARG A 87 -12.93 -10.85 -2.34
CA ARG A 87 -14.19 -10.16 -2.01
C ARG A 87 -14.39 -8.96 -2.93
N PRO A 88 -15.62 -8.73 -3.41
CA PRO A 88 -15.92 -7.58 -4.24
C PRO A 88 -15.96 -6.29 -3.41
N SER A 89 -15.65 -5.16 -4.03
CA SER A 89 -15.46 -3.85 -3.36
C SER A 89 -16.73 -3.25 -2.75
N ASP A 90 -17.90 -3.77 -3.09
CA ASP A 90 -19.21 -3.36 -2.59
C ASP A 90 -19.71 -4.21 -1.39
N SER A 91 -18.99 -5.27 -1.04
CA SER A 91 -19.42 -6.24 -0.02
C SER A 91 -18.91 -5.96 1.40
N TYR A 92 -18.20 -4.85 1.61
CA TYR A 92 -17.60 -4.53 2.90
C TYR A 92 -18.58 -3.85 3.85
N THR A 93 -18.53 -4.21 5.13
CA THR A 93 -19.27 -3.50 6.18
C THR A 93 -18.57 -2.19 6.57
N GLU A 94 -19.25 -1.32 7.29
CA GLU A 94 -18.67 -0.03 7.71
C GLU A 94 -17.45 -0.22 8.63
N GLU A 95 -17.47 -1.25 9.47
CA GLU A 95 -16.34 -1.64 10.32
C GLU A 95 -15.15 -2.12 9.49
N GLU A 96 -15.39 -2.97 8.48
CA GLU A 96 -14.33 -3.46 7.59
C GLU A 96 -13.74 -2.30 6.77
N ILE A 97 -14.57 -1.37 6.29
CA ILE A 97 -14.13 -0.16 5.60
C ILE A 97 -13.26 0.72 6.52
N ALA A 98 -13.57 0.78 7.81
CA ALA A 98 -12.76 1.53 8.77
C ALA A 98 -11.34 0.96 8.90
N GLU A 99 -11.17 -0.36 8.80
CA GLU A 99 -9.85 -1.01 8.83
C GLU A 99 -9.00 -0.63 7.61
N PHE A 100 -9.59 -0.66 6.40
CA PHE A 100 -8.91 -0.18 5.19
C PHE A 100 -8.51 1.30 5.32
N ARG A 101 -9.38 2.12 5.91
CA ARG A 101 -9.14 3.56 6.11
C ARG A 101 -7.99 3.81 7.10
N GLU A 102 -7.94 3.06 8.20
CA GLU A 102 -6.88 3.17 9.20
C GLU A 102 -5.51 2.89 8.58
N ILE A 103 -5.42 1.84 7.77
CA ILE A 103 -4.19 1.49 7.05
C ILE A 103 -3.83 2.57 6.03
N LEU A 104 -4.80 3.04 5.23
CA LEU A 104 -4.58 4.11 4.24
C LEU A 104 -4.01 5.38 4.88
N TYR A 105 -4.52 5.78 6.05
CA TYR A 105 -4.04 6.97 6.77
C TYR A 105 -2.72 6.78 7.51
N THR A 106 -2.38 5.53 7.83
CA THR A 106 -1.10 5.19 8.45
C THR A 106 -0.01 4.97 7.40
N CYS A 107 -0.39 4.68 6.16
CA CYS A 107 0.52 4.52 5.03
C CYS A 107 1.11 5.89 4.61
N PRO A 108 2.44 6.01 4.45
CA PRO A 108 3.05 7.21 3.88
C PRO A 108 2.51 7.50 2.48
N GLU A 109 2.23 8.76 2.15
CA GLU A 109 1.69 9.15 0.83
C GLU A 109 2.53 8.66 -0.36
N SER A 110 3.87 8.58 -0.18
CA SER A 110 4.80 8.05 -1.18
C SER A 110 4.58 6.56 -1.49
N ASP A 111 4.06 5.82 -0.51
CA ASP A 111 3.94 4.37 -0.52
C ASP A 111 2.52 3.93 -0.94
N VAL A 112 1.52 4.82 -0.84
CA VAL A 112 0.13 4.58 -1.22
C VAL A 112 -0.04 3.97 -2.63
N PRO A 113 0.66 4.43 -3.70
CA PRO A 113 0.55 3.81 -5.02
C PRO A 113 1.07 2.36 -5.04
N GLY A 114 2.16 2.08 -4.32
CA GLY A 114 2.73 0.73 -4.21
C GLY A 114 1.86 -0.19 -3.35
N TRP A 115 1.26 0.36 -2.28
CA TRP A 115 0.30 -0.33 -1.44
C TRP A 115 -0.94 -0.77 -2.21
N ASN A 116 -1.58 0.15 -2.95
CA ASN A 116 -2.72 -0.20 -3.82
C ASN A 116 -2.35 -1.29 -4.83
N ARG A 117 -1.16 -1.17 -5.45
CA ARG A 117 -0.67 -2.18 -6.39
C ARG A 117 -0.49 -3.55 -5.71
N SER A 118 -0.01 -3.58 -4.46
CA SER A 118 0.14 -4.84 -3.70
C SER A 118 -1.20 -5.51 -3.40
N LEU A 119 -2.25 -4.74 -3.10
CA LEU A 119 -3.59 -5.24 -2.85
C LEU A 119 -4.18 -5.86 -4.12
N GLU A 120 -4.05 -5.16 -5.26
CA GLU A 120 -4.47 -5.68 -6.57
C GLU A 120 -3.79 -7.01 -6.91
N LEU A 121 -2.47 -7.11 -6.69
CA LEU A 121 -1.71 -8.33 -6.96
C LEU A 121 -2.10 -9.49 -6.03
N ARG A 122 -2.57 -9.18 -4.82
CA ARG A 122 -3.09 -10.16 -3.85
C ARG A 122 -4.57 -10.50 -4.08
N GLY A 123 -5.26 -9.85 -5.02
CA GLY A 123 -6.69 -10.04 -5.25
C GLY A 123 -7.58 -9.44 -4.16
N ILE A 124 -7.11 -8.38 -3.49
CA ILE A 124 -7.88 -7.63 -2.49
C ILE A 124 -8.37 -6.34 -3.14
N HIS A 125 -9.68 -6.17 -3.18
CA HIS A 125 -10.29 -4.96 -3.75
C HIS A 125 -10.53 -3.92 -2.65
N VAL A 126 -10.05 -2.70 -2.84
CA VAL A 126 -10.33 -1.58 -1.93
C VAL A 126 -11.83 -1.23 -1.97
N PRO A 127 -12.48 -0.94 -0.83
CA PRO A 127 -13.88 -0.56 -0.78
C PRO A 127 -14.21 0.67 -1.64
N ASP A 128 -15.37 0.67 -2.30
CA ASP A 128 -15.79 1.74 -3.21
C ASP A 128 -15.78 3.13 -2.55
N GLN A 129 -16.14 3.19 -1.27
CA GLN A 129 -16.20 4.40 -0.44
C GLN A 129 -14.83 5.05 -0.23
N LEU A 130 -13.73 4.29 -0.36
CA LEU A 130 -12.36 4.78 -0.20
C LEU A 130 -11.64 5.00 -1.53
N LYS A 131 -12.21 4.54 -2.65
CA LYS A 131 -11.56 4.64 -3.97
C LYS A 131 -11.28 6.09 -4.35
N ASP A 132 -12.24 6.99 -4.16
CA ASP A 132 -12.07 8.41 -4.53
C ASP A 132 -10.93 9.08 -3.75
N GLU A 133 -10.83 8.79 -2.45
CA GLU A 133 -9.77 9.29 -1.57
C GLU A 133 -8.40 8.72 -1.98
N LEU A 134 -8.34 7.41 -2.22
CA LEU A 134 -7.13 6.75 -2.72
C LEU A 134 -6.66 7.36 -4.05
N TYR A 135 -7.57 7.61 -4.99
CA TYR A 135 -7.25 8.25 -6.27
C TYR A 135 -6.70 9.66 -6.10
N LEU A 136 -7.24 10.44 -5.15
CA LEU A 136 -6.74 11.78 -4.86
C LEU A 136 -5.30 11.73 -4.35
N LEU A 137 -4.99 10.83 -3.41
CA LEU A 137 -3.65 10.67 -2.85
C LEU A 137 -2.63 10.24 -3.92
N ILE A 138 -2.99 9.27 -4.77
CA ILE A 138 -2.10 8.81 -5.85
C ILE A 138 -1.85 9.93 -6.87
N ASN A 139 -2.89 10.67 -7.25
CA ASN A 139 -2.77 11.73 -8.26
C ASN A 139 -2.01 12.96 -7.76
N ASP A 140 -2.08 13.31 -6.47
CA ASP A 140 -1.31 14.43 -5.92
C ASP A 140 0.21 14.18 -6.02
N GLN A 141 0.64 12.93 -5.80
CA GLN A 141 2.05 12.54 -5.95
C GLN A 141 2.55 12.69 -7.39
N THR A 142 1.71 12.42 -8.40
CA THR A 142 2.12 12.54 -9.81
C THR A 142 2.27 13.98 -10.31
N LYS A 143 1.77 14.96 -9.55
CA LYS A 143 1.83 16.39 -9.91
C LYS A 143 2.98 17.15 -9.26
N ARG A 144 3.66 16.57 -8.26
CA ARG A 144 4.87 17.15 -7.65
C ARG A 144 6.12 16.78 -8.43
#